data_AF-W7BIL1-F1
#
_entry.id   AF-W7BIL1-F1
#
_cell.length_a   1.000
_cell.length_b   1.000
_cell.length_c   1.000
_cell.angle_alpha   90.00
_cell.angle_beta   90.00
_cell.angle_gamma   90.00
#
_symmetry.space_group_name_H-M   'P 1'
#
loop_
_entity.id
_entity.type
_entity.pdbx_description
1 polymer ?
#
loop_
_entity_poly.entity_id
_entity_poly.type
_entity_poly.pdbx_seq_one_letter_code
_entity_poly.pdbx_strand_id
1 'polypeptide(L)'
;MRKSIHLLLISIMALLLLSACGSFSDSDKQSSEKAQQTEKAGKSFLNPIGTEKFAQIEIDKRTQVVYVGRPTCPDCQAFQPILQQVLKENDWGKLDYYNTDQAGEKDRKAMISALKKS
;
A
#
# COMPACT_ATOMS: atom_id res chain seq x y z
N MET A 1 26.70 -36.35 33.04
CA MET A 1 26.07 -35.00 33.12
C MET A 1 26.71 -33.98 32.19
N ARG A 2 28.04 -33.74 32.24
CA ARG A 2 28.70 -32.69 31.44
C ARG A 2 28.58 -32.87 29.90
N LYS A 3 28.67 -34.10 29.39
CA LYS A 3 28.53 -34.41 27.95
C LYS A 3 27.09 -34.20 27.42
N SER A 4 26.08 -34.47 28.23
CA SER A 4 24.66 -34.28 27.89
C SER A 4 24.27 -32.80 27.82
N ILE A 5 24.88 -31.96 28.66
CA ILE A 5 24.71 -30.50 28.65
C ILE A 5 25.37 -29.87 27.40
N HIS A 6 26.54 -30.37 26.99
CA HIS A 6 27.17 -29.92 25.74
C HIS A 6 26.36 -30.33 24.50
N LEU A 7 25.75 -31.52 24.48
CA LEU A 7 24.85 -31.93 23.38
C LEU A 7 23.59 -31.04 23.28
N LEU A 8 23.01 -30.65 24.42
CA LEU A 8 21.87 -29.73 24.47
C LEU A 8 22.23 -28.31 24.00
N LEU A 9 23.40 -27.81 24.39
CA LEU A 9 23.86 -26.47 23.98
C LEU A 9 24.19 -26.40 22.48
N ILE A 10 24.75 -27.46 21.89
CA ILE A 10 25.02 -27.55 20.45
C ILE A 10 23.72 -27.61 19.65
N SER A 11 22.70 -28.32 20.16
CA SER A 11 21.37 -28.37 19.55
C SER A 11 20.67 -27.01 19.53
N ILE A 12 20.75 -26.23 20.62
CA ILE A 12 20.13 -24.91 20.73
C ILE A 12 20.84 -23.88 19.83
N MET A 13 22.17 -23.97 19.70
CA MET A 13 22.93 -23.12 18.77
C MET A 13 22.63 -23.42 17.30
N ALA A 14 22.39 -24.68 16.94
CA ALA A 14 21.99 -25.04 15.58
C ALA A 14 20.59 -24.50 15.21
N LEU A 15 19.65 -24.49 16.16
CA LEU A 15 18.30 -23.93 16.00
C LEU A 15 18.30 -22.40 15.80
N LEU A 16 19.22 -21.69 16.45
CA LEU A 16 19.34 -20.22 16.34
C LEU A 16 19.96 -19.76 15.01
N LEU A 17 20.76 -20.59 14.35
CA LEU A 17 21.39 -20.27 13.05
C LEU A 17 20.42 -20.42 11.86
N LEU A 18 19.36 -21.23 11.99
CA LEU A 18 18.36 -21.46 10.94
C LEU A 18 17.33 -20.32 10.79
N SER A 19 17.23 -19.43 11.78
CA SER A 19 16.27 -18.31 11.76
C SER A 19 16.78 -17.06 11.03
N ALA A 20 18.04 -17.04 10.58
CA ALA A 20 18.70 -15.82 10.12
C ALA A 20 18.55 -15.51 8.61
N CYS A 21 17.82 -16.31 7.81
CA CYS A 21 17.74 -16.13 6.35
C CYS A 21 16.34 -15.79 5.79
N GLY A 22 15.32 -15.51 6.62
CA GLY A 22 13.95 -15.26 6.14
C GLY A 22 13.55 -13.79 5.89
N SER A 23 14.26 -12.82 6.46
CA SER A 23 13.70 -11.45 6.64
C SER A 23 13.57 -10.57 5.40
N PHE A 24 14.11 -10.94 4.24
CA PHE A 24 14.02 -10.08 3.04
C PHE A 24 12.74 -10.30 2.20
N SER A 25 12.18 -11.52 2.17
CA SER A 25 10.97 -11.80 1.36
C SER A 25 9.65 -11.46 2.06
N ASP A 26 9.62 -11.43 3.39
CA ASP A 26 8.39 -11.13 4.14
C ASP A 26 7.97 -9.65 4.02
N SER A 27 8.94 -8.74 3.91
CA SER A 27 8.67 -7.30 3.85
C SER A 27 7.90 -6.88 2.59
N ASP A 28 8.26 -7.45 1.43
CA ASP A 28 7.59 -7.16 0.16
C ASP A 28 6.16 -7.72 0.12
N LYS A 29 5.98 -8.92 0.66
CA LYS A 29 4.66 -9.57 0.77
C LYS A 29 3.75 -8.77 1.69
N GLN A 30 4.26 -8.35 2.85
CA GLN A 30 3.51 -7.53 3.80
C GLN A 30 3.09 -6.18 3.20
N SER A 31 3.96 -5.53 2.42
CA SER A 31 3.64 -4.28 1.72
C SER A 31 2.51 -4.44 0.69
N SER A 32 2.57 -5.50 -0.12
CA SER A 32 1.54 -5.81 -1.12
C SER A 32 0.19 -6.11 -0.48
N GLU A 33 0.17 -6.91 0.59
CA GLU A 33 -1.04 -7.25 1.33
C GLU A 33 -1.67 -5.99 1.95
N LYS A 34 -0.87 -5.11 2.54
CA LYS A 34 -1.35 -3.86 3.13
C LYS A 34 -1.97 -2.94 2.06
N ALA A 35 -1.34 -2.82 0.89
CA ALA A 35 -1.92 -2.06 -0.22
C ALA A 35 -3.28 -2.61 -0.66
N GLN A 36 -3.40 -3.93 -0.78
CA GLN A 36 -4.69 -4.57 -1.12
C GLN A 36 -5.75 -4.36 -0.05
N GLN A 37 -5.38 -4.39 1.23
CA GLN A 37 -6.30 -4.12 2.34
C GLN A 37 -6.79 -2.67 2.32
N THR A 38 -5.90 -1.71 2.12
CA THR A 38 -6.21 -0.28 1.97
C THR A 38 -7.16 -0.04 0.81
N GLU A 39 -6.91 -0.66 -0.35
CA GLU A 39 -7.81 -0.56 -1.50
C GLU A 39 -9.19 -1.17 -1.20
N LYS A 40 -9.24 -2.36 -0.59
CA LYS A 40 -10.49 -3.01 -0.20
C LYS A 40 -11.30 -2.18 0.79
N ALA A 41 -10.67 -1.65 1.83
CA ALA A 41 -11.33 -0.81 2.83
C ALA A 41 -11.90 0.46 2.19
N GLY A 42 -11.13 1.07 1.28
CA GLY A 42 -11.52 2.26 0.54
C GLY A 42 -12.81 2.13 -0.25
N LYS A 43 -13.10 0.97 -0.85
CA LYS A 43 -14.31 0.76 -1.66
C LYS A 43 -15.62 1.07 -0.93
N SER A 44 -15.61 1.02 0.40
CA SER A 44 -16.79 1.34 1.21
C SER A 44 -17.12 2.84 1.26
N PHE A 45 -16.13 3.74 1.14
CA PHE A 45 -16.31 5.20 1.26
C PHE A 45 -15.67 6.03 0.13
N LEU A 46 -15.00 5.37 -0.82
CA LEU A 46 -14.38 5.99 -1.99
C LEU A 46 -14.98 5.40 -3.27
N ASN A 47 -15.12 6.27 -4.28
CA ASN A 47 -15.55 5.94 -5.62
C ASN A 47 -14.36 6.14 -6.58
N PRO A 48 -13.68 5.06 -7.03
CA PRO A 48 -12.53 5.18 -7.92
C PRO A 48 -12.90 5.85 -9.24
N ILE A 49 -12.08 6.81 -9.67
CA ILE A 49 -12.22 7.52 -10.94
C ILE A 49 -10.94 7.42 -11.78
N GLY A 50 -11.09 7.40 -13.10
CA GLY A 50 -9.97 7.42 -14.04
C GLY A 50 -9.49 8.85 -14.35
N THR A 51 -8.35 8.94 -15.05
CA THR A 51 -7.71 10.21 -15.42
C THR A 51 -8.61 11.11 -16.27
N GLU A 52 -9.44 10.56 -17.15
CA GLU A 52 -10.40 11.32 -17.95
C GLU A 52 -11.40 12.07 -17.06
N LYS A 53 -12.06 11.37 -16.14
CA LYS A 53 -13.00 11.99 -15.20
C LYS A 53 -12.29 12.99 -14.28
N PHE A 54 -11.09 12.69 -13.82
CA PHE A 54 -10.31 13.61 -12.99
C PHE A 54 -9.99 14.92 -13.75
N ALA A 55 -9.58 14.84 -15.01
CA ALA A 55 -9.35 16.02 -15.85
C ALA A 55 -10.65 16.80 -16.12
N GLN A 56 -11.77 16.12 -16.31
CA GLN A 56 -13.06 16.79 -16.51
C GLN A 56 -13.50 17.59 -15.28
N ILE A 57 -13.24 17.09 -14.07
CA ILE A 57 -13.53 17.81 -12.81
C ILE A 57 -12.77 19.14 -12.76
N GLU A 58 -11.51 19.14 -13.18
CA GLU A 58 -10.68 20.35 -13.26
C GLU A 58 -11.24 21.37 -14.28
N ILE A 59 -11.73 20.89 -15.42
CA ILE A 59 -12.30 21.71 -16.49
C ILE A 59 -13.67 22.29 -16.09
N ASP A 60 -14.50 21.51 -15.41
CA ASP A 60 -15.88 21.88 -15.05
C ASP A 60 -15.95 23.08 -14.09
N LYS A 61 -14.85 23.43 -13.41
CA LYS A 61 -14.76 24.52 -12.41
C LYS A 61 -15.80 24.46 -11.31
N ARG A 62 -16.42 23.30 -11.08
CA ARG A 62 -17.35 23.08 -9.97
C ARG A 62 -16.55 22.77 -8.71
N THR A 63 -17.00 23.31 -7.58
CA THR A 63 -16.44 22.94 -6.28
C THR A 63 -16.76 21.47 -6.00
N GLN A 64 -15.74 20.62 -6.06
CA GLN A 64 -15.82 19.20 -5.75
C GLN A 64 -14.61 18.78 -4.91
N VAL A 65 -14.85 17.89 -3.93
CA VAL A 65 -13.77 17.26 -3.16
C VAL A 65 -13.42 15.93 -3.80
N VAL A 66 -12.14 15.77 -4.17
CA VAL A 66 -11.59 14.52 -4.70
C VAL A 66 -10.45 14.09 -3.79
N TYR A 67 -10.49 12.84 -3.32
CA TYR A 67 -9.36 12.26 -2.62
C TYR A 67 -8.31 11.81 -3.63
N VAL A 68 -7.08 12.32 -3.52
CA VAL A 68 -5.94 11.91 -4.36
C VAL A 68 -4.96 11.15 -3.50
N GLY A 69 -4.64 9.91 -3.88
CA GLY A 69 -3.75 9.06 -3.10
C GLY A 69 -3.38 7.77 -3.81
N ARG A 70 -2.74 6.84 -3.10
CA ARG A 70 -2.43 5.50 -3.63
C ARG A 70 -2.38 4.45 -2.53
N PRO A 71 -2.85 3.22 -2.79
CA PRO A 71 -2.91 2.17 -1.76
C PRO A 71 -1.53 1.74 -1.28
N THR A 72 -0.47 1.93 -2.08
CA THR A 72 0.92 1.59 -1.69
C THR A 72 1.61 2.65 -0.82
N CYS A 73 1.01 3.83 -0.61
CA CYS A 73 1.62 4.91 0.15
C CYS A 73 1.35 4.76 1.66
N PRO A 74 2.37 4.60 2.53
CA PRO A 74 2.16 4.43 3.97
C PRO A 74 1.32 5.53 4.62
N ASP A 75 1.52 6.79 4.20
CA ASP A 75 0.76 7.92 4.74
C ASP A 75 -0.70 7.89 4.27
N CYS A 76 -0.95 7.52 3.02
CA CYS A 76 -2.33 7.32 2.53
C CYS A 76 -3.04 6.19 3.27
N GLN A 77 -2.31 5.11 3.60
CA GLN A 77 -2.85 3.98 4.38
C GLN A 77 -3.23 4.40 5.80
N ALA A 78 -2.40 5.25 6.44
CA ALA A 78 -2.67 5.78 7.77
C ALA A 78 -3.80 6.82 7.78
N PHE A 79 -3.92 7.61 6.71
CA PHE A 79 -4.92 8.67 6.59
C PHE A 79 -6.33 8.16 6.26
N GLN A 80 -6.44 7.11 5.43
CA GLN A 80 -7.74 6.62 4.96
C GLN A 80 -8.76 6.31 6.07
N PRO A 81 -8.38 5.64 7.19
CA PRO A 81 -9.29 5.42 8.32
C PRO A 81 -9.81 6.72 8.93
N ILE A 82 -8.96 7.73 9.05
CA ILE A 82 -9.32 9.06 9.57
C ILE A 82 -10.31 9.73 8.60
N LEU A 83 -10.02 9.68 7.30
CA LEU A 83 -10.93 10.20 6.27
C LEU A 83 -12.30 9.51 6.34
N GLN A 84 -12.33 8.18 6.48
CA GLN A 84 -13.58 7.44 6.61
C GLN A 84 -14.38 7.89 7.83
N GLN A 85 -13.72 8.12 8.96
CA GLN A 85 -14.37 8.63 10.17
C GLN A 85 -14.97 10.01 9.94
N VAL A 86 -14.21 10.96 9.37
CA VAL A 86 -14.70 12.31 9.07
C VAL A 86 -15.90 12.29 8.12
N LEU A 87 -15.87 11.46 7.07
CA LEU A 87 -17.00 11.35 6.14
C LEU A 87 -18.26 10.79 6.80
N LYS A 88 -18.11 9.87 7.75
CA LYS A 88 -19.24 9.33 8.54
C LYS A 88 -19.78 10.36 9.53
N GLU A 89 -18.92 11.08 10.23
CA GLU A 89 -19.31 12.10 11.22
C GLU A 89 -20.05 13.28 10.58
N ASN A 90 -19.82 13.54 9.29
CA ASN A 90 -20.43 14.65 8.56
C ASN A 90 -21.49 14.20 7.53
N ASP A 91 -21.83 12.91 7.44
CA ASP A 91 -22.78 12.36 6.46
C ASP A 91 -22.46 12.70 4.98
N TRP A 92 -21.18 12.79 4.60
CA TRP A 92 -20.73 13.22 3.25
C TRP A 92 -20.82 12.15 2.16
N GLY A 93 -21.27 10.93 2.48
CA GLY A 93 -21.33 9.83 1.51
C GLY A 93 -19.95 9.44 0.97
N LYS A 94 -19.89 8.94 -0.27
CA LYS A 94 -18.62 8.54 -0.90
C LYS A 94 -17.94 9.72 -1.60
N LEU A 95 -16.62 9.79 -1.49
CA LEU A 95 -15.81 10.73 -2.27
C LEU A 95 -15.31 10.10 -3.58
N ASP A 96 -15.21 10.91 -4.64
CA ASP A 96 -14.43 10.51 -5.81
C ASP A 96 -12.95 10.34 -5.42
N TYR A 97 -12.31 9.29 -5.93
CA TYR A 97 -10.95 8.87 -5.57
C TYR A 97 -10.07 8.67 -6.80
N TYR A 98 -8.99 9.43 -6.88
CA TYR A 98 -7.99 9.30 -7.94
C TYR A 98 -6.76 8.53 -7.46
N ASN A 99 -6.60 7.30 -7.97
CA ASN A 99 -5.50 6.41 -7.62
C ASN A 99 -4.24 6.69 -8.47
N THR A 100 -3.20 7.23 -7.84
CA THR A 100 -1.95 7.57 -8.53
C THR A 100 -1.06 6.37 -8.86
N ASP A 101 -1.22 5.22 -8.18
CA ASP A 101 -0.52 3.97 -8.58
C ASP A 101 -0.97 3.51 -9.97
N GLN A 102 -2.29 3.57 -10.21
CA GLN A 102 -2.91 3.18 -11.46
C GLN A 102 -2.65 4.25 -12.54
N ALA A 103 -2.84 5.53 -12.22
CA ALA A 103 -2.66 6.60 -13.18
C ALA A 103 -1.23 6.69 -13.73
N GLY A 104 -0.22 6.51 -12.87
CA GLY A 104 1.20 6.60 -13.27
C GLY A 104 1.77 5.31 -13.85
N GLU A 105 1.00 4.22 -13.96
CA GLU A 105 1.56 2.90 -14.29
C GLU A 105 2.22 2.87 -15.67
N LYS A 106 1.54 3.43 -16.69
CA LYS A 106 2.04 3.47 -18.07
C LYS A 106 3.33 4.28 -18.17
N ASP A 107 3.35 5.47 -17.57
CA ASP A 107 4.49 6.38 -17.64
C ASP A 107 5.69 5.84 -16.87
N ARG A 108 5.45 5.24 -15.70
CA ARG A 108 6.49 4.52 -14.94
C ARG A 108 7.09 3.38 -15.74
N LYS A 109 6.28 2.56 -16.42
CA LYS A 109 6.78 1.47 -17.29
C LYS A 109 7.60 2.02 -18.46
N ALA A 110 7.14 3.11 -19.08
CA ALA A 110 7.87 3.77 -20.17
C ALA A 110 9.23 4.29 -19.69
N MET A 111 9.29 4.96 -18.54
CA MET A 111 10.53 5.46 -17.94
C MET A 111 11.51 4.31 -17.62
N ILE A 112 11.04 3.26 -16.95
CA ILE A 112 11.90 2.09 -16.63
C ILE A 112 12.44 1.45 -17.92
N SER A 113 11.62 1.35 -18.97
CA SER A 113 12.05 0.83 -20.27
C SER A 113 13.12 1.71 -20.92
N ALA A 114 13.00 3.04 -20.81
CA ALA A 114 14.01 3.97 -21.31
C ALA A 114 15.35 3.83 -20.55
N LEU A 115 15.32 3.74 -19.22
CA LEU A 115 16.52 3.60 -18.39
C LEU A 115 17.26 2.27 -18.56
N LYS A 116 16.58 1.21 -19.02
CA LYS A 116 17.21 -0.09 -19.32
C LYS A 116 17.91 -0.12 -20.68
N LYS A 117 17.66 0.87 -21.54
CA LYS A 117 18.23 0.97 -22.89
C LYS A 117 19.46 1.87 -22.95
N SER A 118 19.75 2.62 -21.88
CA SER A 118 20.97 3.42 -21.68
C SER A 118 22.05 2.61 -20.97
#